data_AF-A0A2V6YKC6-F1
#
_entry.id   AF-A0A2V6YKC6-F1
#
_cell.length_a   1.000
_cell.length_b   1.000
_cell.length_c   1.000
_cell.angle_alpha   90.00
_cell.angle_beta   90.00
_cell.angle_gamma   90.00
#
_symmetry.space_group_name_H-M   'P 1'
#
loop_
_entity.id
_entity.type
_entity.pdbx_description
1 polymer ?
#
loop_
_entity_poly.entity_id
_entity_poly.type
_entity_poly.pdbx_seq_one_letter_code
_entity_poly.pdbx_strand_id
1 'polypeptide(L)'
;MTEFKGAEGGQVIPVADDATARAFRGYSFYAVRFRQYPIPQMPPVPLTSNNLFVVKPDGSVEHLRDGAALEQFFRETLAPIRTKSVARDAATAWLRLTEEFHQDGFFEFSVARDSVRVAPTETRGLHVTGKAAVTPHGGNMGEIVAALTFDEAGKLVKVTETAKVQKGVRPICQATKLLDPDQVVRGMAEEAILVMGKAAQGYLTEQRAKASPALQHAIDRIWRRILAEGR
;
A
#
# COMPACT_ATOMS: atom_id res chain seq x y z
N MET A 1 -24.65 -1.42 -8.09
CA MET A 1 -23.41 -1.71 -7.35
C MET A 1 -22.71 -2.84 -8.07
N THR A 2 -21.51 -2.60 -8.57
CA THR A 2 -20.71 -3.64 -9.25
C THR A 2 -19.96 -4.41 -8.17
N GLU A 3 -20.28 -5.68 -7.98
CA GLU A 3 -19.63 -6.55 -7.00
C GLU A 3 -18.46 -7.29 -7.65
N PHE A 4 -17.26 -7.18 -7.08
CA PHE A 4 -16.12 -8.04 -7.43
C PHE A 4 -16.18 -9.30 -6.57
N LYS A 5 -16.63 -10.43 -7.15
CA LYS A 5 -16.66 -11.72 -6.46
C LYS A 5 -15.28 -12.07 -5.90
N GLY A 6 -15.21 -12.42 -4.61
CA GLY A 6 -13.96 -12.74 -3.92
C GLY A 6 -13.33 -11.57 -3.14
N ALA A 7 -13.81 -10.33 -3.34
CA ALA A 7 -13.34 -9.16 -2.58
C ALA A 7 -13.90 -9.11 -1.15
N GLU A 8 -14.75 -10.06 -0.73
CA GLU A 8 -15.45 -10.03 0.56
C GLU A 8 -14.50 -10.11 1.76
N GLY A 9 -13.30 -10.67 1.56
CA GLY A 9 -12.25 -10.69 2.55
C GLY A 9 -11.22 -9.57 2.43
N GLY A 10 -11.33 -8.68 1.44
CA GLY A 10 -10.43 -7.55 1.24
C GLY A 10 -10.91 -6.30 1.99
N GLN A 11 -9.98 -5.50 2.50
CA GLN A 11 -10.30 -4.17 3.01
C GLN A 11 -10.36 -3.17 1.86
N VAL A 12 -11.50 -2.50 1.70
CA VAL A 12 -11.65 -1.39 0.74
C VAL A 12 -11.22 -0.10 1.42
N ILE A 13 -10.25 0.59 0.83
CA ILE A 13 -9.66 1.81 1.36
C ILE A 13 -9.75 2.90 0.27
N PRO A 14 -10.41 4.03 0.54
CA PRO A 14 -10.36 5.17 -0.38
C PRO A 14 -8.92 5.66 -0.56
N VAL A 15 -8.48 5.79 -1.81
CA VAL A 15 -7.20 6.41 -2.17
C VAL A 15 -7.51 7.84 -2.59
N ALA A 16 -7.66 8.70 -1.59
CA ALA A 16 -8.07 10.09 -1.79
C ALA A 16 -7.02 11.04 -1.23
N ASP A 17 -6.64 12.01 -2.05
CA ASP A 17 -6.01 13.25 -1.62
C ASP A 17 -6.49 14.41 -2.51
N ASP A 18 -6.19 15.61 -2.05
CA ASP A 18 -6.52 16.87 -2.71
C ASP A 18 -5.99 16.98 -4.14
N ALA A 19 -4.80 16.44 -4.42
CA ALA A 19 -4.17 16.52 -5.73
C ALA A 19 -4.85 15.57 -6.73
N THR A 20 -5.15 14.35 -6.29
CA THR A 20 -5.84 13.30 -7.03
C THR A 20 -7.25 13.76 -7.39
N ALA A 21 -7.98 14.37 -6.45
CA ALA A 21 -9.30 14.93 -6.68
C ALA A 21 -9.28 16.10 -7.69
N ARG A 22 -8.23 16.94 -7.67
CA ARG A 22 -8.05 18.02 -8.64
C ARG A 22 -7.67 17.51 -10.03
N ALA A 23 -6.82 16.48 -10.10
CA ALA A 23 -6.32 15.91 -11.36
C ALA A 23 -7.42 15.10 -12.09
N PHE A 24 -8.26 14.38 -11.36
CA PHE A 24 -9.26 13.45 -11.93
C PHE A 24 -10.67 13.73 -11.39
N ARG A 25 -11.24 14.88 -11.77
CA ARG A 25 -12.59 15.26 -11.34
C ARG A 25 -13.64 14.23 -11.78
N GLY A 26 -14.45 13.77 -10.83
CA GLY A 26 -15.52 12.79 -11.09
C GLY A 26 -15.06 11.33 -11.05
N TYR A 27 -13.76 11.08 -10.87
CA TYR A 27 -13.22 9.74 -10.65
C TYR A 27 -13.01 9.52 -9.15
N SER A 28 -13.13 8.28 -8.70
CA SER A 28 -12.84 7.89 -7.33
C SER A 28 -11.92 6.68 -7.32
N PHE A 29 -10.86 6.71 -6.52
CA PHE A 29 -9.87 5.64 -6.46
C PHE A 29 -10.00 4.87 -5.16
N TYR A 30 -9.86 3.55 -5.25
CA TYR A 30 -9.97 2.64 -4.12
C TYR A 30 -8.86 1.60 -4.18
N ALA A 31 -8.24 1.33 -3.05
CA ALA A 31 -7.39 0.17 -2.86
C ALA A 31 -8.24 -0.96 -2.26
N VAL A 32 -8.13 -2.15 -2.83
CA VAL A 32 -8.61 -3.39 -2.18
C VAL A 32 -7.37 -4.15 -1.70
N ARG A 33 -7.20 -4.22 -0.39
CA ARG A 33 -6.03 -4.84 0.25
C ARG A 33 -6.40 -6.14 0.92
N PHE A 34 -5.61 -7.18 0.67
CA PHE A 34 -5.65 -8.45 1.38
C PHE A 34 -4.46 -8.50 2.32
N ARG A 35 -4.74 -8.84 3.59
CA ARG A 35 -3.74 -8.82 4.65
C ARG A 35 -2.60 -9.77 4.33
N GLN A 36 -1.35 -9.30 4.37
CA GLN A 36 -0.16 -10.17 4.28
C GLN A 36 0.38 -10.56 5.65
N TYR A 37 0.18 -9.70 6.67
CA TYR A 37 0.71 -9.89 8.01
C TYR A 37 -0.31 -9.51 9.08
N PRO A 38 -0.26 -10.15 10.27
CA PRO A 38 0.64 -11.25 10.63
C PRO A 38 0.19 -12.62 10.09
N ILE A 39 -1.00 -12.68 9.48
CA ILE A 39 -1.50 -13.86 8.75
C ILE A 39 -1.76 -13.45 7.31
N PRO A 40 -1.10 -14.08 6.34
CA PRO A 40 -1.42 -13.92 4.94
C PRO A 40 -2.83 -14.42 4.63
N GLN A 41 -3.62 -13.60 3.97
CA GLN A 41 -4.85 -13.98 3.33
C GLN A 41 -4.59 -14.13 1.84
N MET A 42 -4.92 -15.28 1.28
CA MET A 42 -4.75 -15.53 -0.14
C MET A 42 -5.81 -14.73 -0.91
N PRO A 43 -5.43 -13.76 -1.75
CA PRO A 43 -6.37 -13.05 -2.60
C PRO A 43 -6.91 -14.01 -3.68
N PRO A 44 -8.19 -13.89 -4.07
CA PRO A 44 -8.72 -14.66 -5.19
C PRO A 44 -8.13 -14.16 -6.50
N VAL A 45 -7.84 -15.06 -7.45
CA VAL A 45 -7.40 -14.66 -8.80
C VAL A 45 -8.51 -13.83 -9.48
N PRO A 46 -8.19 -12.70 -10.14
CA PRO A 46 -6.86 -12.19 -10.50
C PRO A 46 -6.29 -11.14 -9.53
N LEU A 47 -6.87 -11.01 -8.34
CA LEU A 47 -6.42 -10.02 -7.36
C LEU A 47 -5.10 -10.45 -6.72
N THR A 48 -4.31 -9.45 -6.33
CA THR A 48 -3.09 -9.63 -5.52
C THR A 48 -3.33 -9.06 -4.12
N SER A 49 -2.28 -8.95 -3.31
CA SER A 49 -2.41 -8.43 -1.95
C SER A 49 -2.80 -6.94 -1.90
N ASN A 50 -2.51 -6.15 -2.93
CA ASN A 50 -2.97 -4.76 -3.05
C ASN A 50 -3.42 -4.53 -4.50
N ASN A 51 -4.60 -3.93 -4.67
CA ASN A 51 -5.21 -3.76 -5.99
C ASN A 51 -5.77 -2.35 -6.08
N LEU A 52 -5.43 -1.62 -7.13
CA LEU A 52 -5.92 -0.28 -7.35
C LEU A 52 -7.10 -0.30 -8.32
N PHE A 53 -8.22 0.26 -7.90
CA PHE A 53 -9.42 0.41 -8.71
C PHE A 53 -9.75 1.87 -8.90
N VAL A 54 -10.31 2.18 -10.05
CA VAL A 54 -10.91 3.48 -10.34
C VAL A 54 -12.39 3.28 -10.66
N VAL A 55 -13.24 4.08 -10.03
CA VAL A 55 -14.65 4.24 -10.37
C VAL A 55 -14.75 5.46 -11.26
N LYS A 56 -15.25 5.26 -12.48
CA LYS A 56 -15.41 6.31 -13.50
C LYS A 56 -16.71 7.10 -13.25
N PRO A 57 -16.87 8.29 -13.86
CA PRO A 57 -18.08 9.11 -13.70
C PRO A 57 -19.39 8.40 -14.10
N ASP A 58 -19.32 7.42 -14.99
CA ASP A 58 -20.47 6.60 -15.41
C ASP A 58 -20.80 5.45 -14.44
N GLY A 59 -20.04 5.32 -13.34
CA GLY A 59 -20.18 4.27 -12.35
C GLY A 59 -19.50 2.95 -12.72
N SER A 60 -18.86 2.85 -13.89
CA SER A 60 -18.06 1.69 -14.27
C SER A 60 -16.77 1.61 -13.42
N VAL A 61 -16.29 0.39 -13.21
CA VAL A 61 -15.11 0.12 -12.37
C VAL A 61 -14.02 -0.51 -13.22
N GLU A 62 -12.81 0.02 -13.11
CA GLU A 62 -11.62 -0.48 -13.80
C GLU A 62 -10.55 -0.86 -12.78
N HIS A 63 -9.89 -2.00 -13.00
CA HIS A 63 -8.75 -2.46 -12.20
C HIS A 63 -7.44 -2.05 -12.87
N LEU A 64 -6.73 -1.11 -12.26
CA LEU A 64 -5.39 -0.68 -12.66
C LEU A 64 -4.38 -1.65 -12.03
N ARG A 65 -3.92 -2.63 -12.80
CA ARG A 65 -3.14 -3.77 -12.28
C ARG A 65 -1.68 -3.45 -11.99
N ASP A 66 -1.13 -2.46 -12.69
CA ASP A 66 0.28 -2.11 -12.65
C ASP A 66 0.50 -0.67 -13.13
N GLY A 67 1.76 -0.24 -13.13
CA GLY A 67 2.16 1.08 -13.59
C GLY A 67 1.85 1.36 -15.07
N ALA A 68 1.81 0.34 -15.93
CA ALA A 68 1.49 0.52 -17.34
C ALA A 68 -0.02 0.80 -17.54
N ALA A 69 -0.88 0.08 -16.81
CA ALA A 69 -2.31 0.37 -16.78
C ALA A 69 -2.59 1.77 -16.21
N LEU A 70 -1.86 2.17 -15.16
CA LEU A 70 -1.96 3.53 -14.60
C LEU A 70 -1.49 4.59 -15.61
N GLU A 71 -0.41 4.34 -16.34
CA GLU A 71 0.08 5.24 -17.39
C GLU A 71 -0.97 5.42 -18.49
N GLN A 72 -1.56 4.32 -18.96
CA GLN A 72 -2.60 4.37 -19.97
C GLN A 72 -3.82 5.17 -19.48
N PHE A 73 -4.27 4.91 -18.25
CA PHE A 73 -5.35 5.67 -17.63
C PHE A 73 -5.05 7.18 -17.59
N PHE A 74 -3.83 7.58 -17.21
CA PHE A 74 -3.41 8.99 -17.22
C PHE A 74 -3.42 9.58 -18.63
N ARG A 75 -2.93 8.85 -19.64
CA ARG A 75 -2.89 9.34 -21.03
C ARG A 75 -4.29 9.59 -21.59
N GLU A 76 -5.24 8.71 -21.27
CA GLU A 76 -6.62 8.78 -21.75
C GLU A 76 -7.44 9.84 -21.00
N THR A 77 -7.27 9.92 -19.68
CA THR A 77 -8.22 10.61 -18.80
C THR A 77 -7.72 11.98 -18.35
N LEU A 78 -6.40 12.17 -18.21
CA LEU A 78 -5.87 13.41 -17.67
C LEU A 78 -6.12 14.57 -18.64
N ALA A 79 -6.71 15.64 -18.11
CA ALA A 79 -6.92 16.86 -18.86
C ALA A 79 -5.57 17.48 -19.28
N PRO A 80 -5.49 18.18 -20.43
CA PRO A 80 -4.26 18.83 -20.87
C PRO A 80 -3.63 19.72 -19.79
N ILE A 81 -2.36 19.48 -19.49
CA ILE A 81 -1.61 20.22 -18.47
C ILE A 81 -1.14 21.56 -19.02
N ARG A 82 -1.75 22.65 -18.56
CA ARG A 82 -1.45 24.02 -19.03
C ARG A 82 -0.65 24.87 -18.05
N THR A 83 -0.50 24.42 -16.80
CA THR A 83 0.19 25.21 -15.77
C THR A 83 1.09 24.32 -14.93
N LYS A 84 2.14 24.91 -14.34
CA LYS A 84 3.01 24.23 -13.38
C LYS A 84 2.25 23.71 -12.16
N SER A 85 1.16 24.36 -11.74
CA SER A 85 0.37 23.90 -10.60
C SER A 85 -0.35 22.60 -10.91
N VAL A 86 -1.02 22.53 -12.06
CA VAL A 86 -1.73 21.33 -12.51
C VAL A 86 -0.74 20.19 -12.79
N ALA A 87 0.45 20.51 -13.30
CA ALA A 87 1.52 19.54 -13.49
C ALA A 87 1.99 18.91 -12.16
N ARG A 88 2.05 19.70 -11.08
CA ARG A 88 2.34 19.18 -9.73
C ARG A 88 1.22 18.28 -9.22
N ASP A 89 -0.03 18.70 -9.35
CA ASP A 89 -1.17 17.89 -8.93
C ASP A 89 -1.17 16.52 -9.66
N ALA A 90 -0.87 16.50 -10.96
CA ALA A 90 -0.77 15.26 -11.73
C ALA A 90 0.37 14.35 -11.23
N ALA A 91 1.54 14.90 -10.92
CA ALA A 91 2.66 14.12 -10.39
C ALA A 91 2.40 13.63 -8.95
N THR A 92 1.76 14.43 -8.10
CA THR A 92 1.35 14.01 -6.76
C THR A 92 0.31 12.89 -6.85
N ALA A 93 -0.69 13.01 -7.73
CA ALA A 93 -1.67 11.96 -7.98
C ALA A 93 -1.01 10.67 -8.48
N TRP A 94 -0.03 10.78 -9.40
CA TRP A 94 0.75 9.63 -9.85
C TRP A 94 1.42 8.91 -8.68
N LEU A 95 2.15 9.67 -7.85
CA LEU A 95 2.86 9.15 -6.69
C LEU A 95 1.90 8.48 -5.70
N ARG A 96 0.78 9.14 -5.37
CA ARG A 96 -0.20 8.57 -4.42
C ARG A 96 -0.79 7.26 -4.92
N LEU A 97 -1.10 7.17 -6.22
CA LEU A 97 -1.71 5.98 -6.81
C LEU A 97 -0.70 4.83 -6.94
N THR A 98 0.55 5.12 -7.34
CA THR A 98 1.58 4.08 -7.48
C THR A 98 2.04 3.52 -6.13
N GLU A 99 1.91 4.26 -5.03
CA GLU A 99 2.18 3.74 -3.68
C GLU A 99 1.46 2.41 -3.43
N GLU A 100 0.24 2.24 -3.95
CA GLU A 100 -0.55 1.01 -3.77
C GLU A 100 0.08 -0.21 -4.45
N PHE A 101 0.87 -0.04 -5.52
CA PHE A 101 1.61 -1.13 -6.16
C PHE A 101 2.85 -1.57 -5.36
N HIS A 102 3.35 -0.70 -4.48
CA HIS A 102 4.54 -0.94 -3.64
C HIS A 102 4.18 -1.17 -2.17
N GLN A 103 2.90 -1.20 -1.85
CA GLN A 103 2.36 -1.30 -0.50
C GLN A 103 2.34 -2.76 0.00
N ASP A 104 2.39 -2.95 1.32
CA ASP A 104 2.12 -4.24 2.00
C ASP A 104 1.11 -4.13 3.15
N GLY A 105 0.53 -2.94 3.32
CA GLY A 105 -0.39 -2.56 4.40
C GLY A 105 0.27 -1.81 5.55
N PHE A 106 1.61 -1.73 5.58
CA PHE A 106 2.39 -1.15 6.68
C PHE A 106 3.27 0.03 6.27
N PHE A 107 3.45 0.29 4.98
CA PHE A 107 4.13 1.50 4.56
C PHE A 107 3.23 2.70 4.74
N GLU A 108 3.75 3.71 5.40
CA GLU A 108 3.20 5.05 5.39
C GLU A 108 4.08 5.89 4.47
N PHE A 109 3.48 6.48 3.44
CA PHE A 109 4.17 7.33 2.48
C PHE A 109 3.82 8.79 2.70
N SER A 110 4.76 9.67 2.38
CA SER A 110 4.55 11.11 2.39
C SER A 110 5.11 11.73 1.11
N VAL A 111 4.29 12.58 0.47
CA VAL A 111 4.70 13.40 -0.67
C VAL A 111 4.80 14.84 -0.20
N ALA A 112 6.02 15.27 0.13
CA ALA A 112 6.26 16.66 0.50
C ALA A 112 6.04 17.58 -0.73
N ARG A 113 5.33 18.70 -0.57
CA ARG A 113 4.96 19.57 -1.69
C ARG A 113 6.18 20.12 -2.45
N ASP A 114 7.27 20.38 -1.73
CA ASP A 114 8.55 20.85 -2.24
C ASP A 114 9.40 19.75 -2.91
N SER A 115 9.01 18.47 -2.74
CA SER A 115 9.63 17.35 -3.46
C SER A 115 9.24 17.33 -4.94
N VAL A 116 8.15 18.03 -5.32
CA VAL A 116 7.64 18.06 -6.70
C VAL A 116 8.17 19.28 -7.47
N ARG A 117 9.04 19.01 -8.44
CA ARG A 117 9.72 20.02 -9.26
C ARG A 117 9.17 20.01 -10.69
N VAL A 118 8.96 21.19 -11.25
CA VAL A 118 8.45 21.36 -12.62
C VAL A 118 9.42 22.22 -13.42
N ALA A 119 9.93 21.66 -14.52
CA ALA A 119 10.81 22.31 -15.48
C ALA A 119 10.18 22.30 -16.88
N PRO A 120 10.44 23.31 -17.73
CA PRO A 120 10.10 23.22 -19.15
C PRO A 120 10.97 22.17 -19.85
N THR A 121 10.44 21.53 -20.89
CA THR A 121 11.26 20.75 -21.84
C THR A 121 11.80 21.65 -22.96
N GLU A 122 12.76 21.14 -23.74
CA GLU A 122 13.26 21.82 -24.95
C GLU A 122 12.14 22.07 -25.98
N THR A 123 11.11 21.22 -25.98
CA THR A 123 9.96 21.24 -26.90
C THR A 123 8.75 22.01 -26.36
N ARG A 124 8.95 22.98 -25.45
CA ARG A 124 7.87 23.77 -24.80
C ARG A 124 6.84 22.97 -24.00
N GLY A 125 7.10 21.69 -23.76
CA GLY A 125 6.35 20.85 -22.84
C GLY A 125 6.77 21.07 -21.39
N LEU A 126 6.30 20.19 -20.51
CA LEU A 126 6.65 20.21 -19.08
C LEU A 126 7.26 18.87 -18.67
N HIS A 127 8.34 18.93 -17.92
CA HIS A 127 8.92 17.80 -17.22
C HIS A 127 8.71 18.00 -15.72
N VAL A 128 8.06 17.03 -15.09
CA VAL A 128 7.75 17.05 -13.66
C VAL A 128 8.45 15.89 -13.00
N THR A 129 9.18 16.15 -11.92
CA THR A 129 9.74 15.11 -11.06
C THR A 129 9.13 15.22 -9.66
N GLY A 130 8.96 14.10 -8.99
CA GLY A 130 8.43 14.07 -7.64
C GLY A 130 8.88 12.84 -6.88
N LYS A 131 8.68 12.89 -5.55
CA LYS A 131 9.02 11.78 -4.66
C LYS A 131 7.96 11.56 -3.58
N ALA A 132 7.59 10.29 -3.39
CA ALA A 132 6.94 9.77 -2.19
C ALA A 132 7.99 9.07 -1.30
N ALA A 133 8.18 9.54 -0.07
CA ALA A 133 9.12 8.96 0.87
C ALA A 133 8.37 8.09 1.90
N VAL A 134 8.92 6.93 2.23
CA VAL A 134 8.42 6.10 3.34
C VAL A 134 8.74 6.79 4.66
N THR A 135 7.73 6.99 5.50
CA THR A 135 7.90 7.46 6.88
C THR A 135 8.60 6.36 7.68
N PRO A 136 9.82 6.59 8.22
CA PRO A 136 10.57 5.53 8.87
C PRO A 136 9.88 5.00 10.13
N HIS A 137 9.44 3.75 10.07
CA HIS A 137 8.79 3.08 11.20
C HIS A 137 9.00 1.57 11.12
N GLY A 138 9.38 0.93 12.24
CA GLY A 138 9.56 -0.54 12.30
C GLY A 138 10.60 -1.10 11.32
N GLY A 139 11.58 -0.29 10.89
CA GLY A 139 12.56 -0.64 9.86
C GLY A 139 12.11 -0.37 8.41
N ASN A 140 10.90 0.15 8.20
CA ASN A 140 10.46 0.63 6.90
C ASN A 140 11.29 1.85 6.48
N MET A 141 11.73 1.88 5.22
CA MET A 141 12.42 3.03 4.64
C MET A 141 12.36 3.00 3.13
N GLY A 142 12.86 4.07 2.50
CA GLY A 142 13.00 4.17 1.05
C GLY A 142 12.05 5.17 0.44
N GLU A 143 11.94 5.11 -0.89
CA GLU A 143 11.20 6.11 -1.66
C GLU A 143 10.73 5.57 -3.02
N ILE A 144 9.71 6.21 -3.54
CA ILE A 144 9.27 6.11 -4.93
C ILE A 144 9.54 7.45 -5.60
N VAL A 145 10.29 7.43 -6.70
CA VAL A 145 10.62 8.59 -7.50
C VAL A 145 9.94 8.44 -8.86
N ALA A 146 9.21 9.47 -9.27
CA ALA A 146 8.54 9.49 -10.56
C ALA A 146 8.94 10.74 -11.36
N ALA A 147 9.01 10.59 -12.67
CA ALA A 147 9.14 11.68 -13.61
C ALA A 147 8.10 11.55 -14.72
N LEU A 148 7.32 12.60 -14.94
CA LEU A 148 6.28 12.69 -15.96
C LEU A 148 6.69 13.75 -16.97
N THR A 149 6.64 13.41 -18.26
CA THR A 149 6.88 14.35 -19.35
C THR A 149 5.60 14.59 -20.11
N PHE A 150 5.24 15.85 -20.27
CA PHE A 150 4.12 16.34 -21.05
C PHE A 150 4.63 17.08 -22.29
N ASP A 151 3.94 16.94 -23.42
CA ASP A 151 4.23 17.70 -24.64
C ASP A 151 3.70 19.14 -24.58
N GLU A 152 3.88 19.90 -25.66
CA GLU A 152 3.37 21.28 -25.80
C GLU A 152 1.83 21.34 -25.74
N ALA A 153 1.14 20.27 -26.14
CA ALA A 153 -0.31 20.17 -26.01
C ALA A 153 -0.75 19.89 -24.56
N GLY A 154 0.18 19.61 -23.65
CA GLY A 154 -0.08 19.25 -22.26
C GLY A 154 -0.50 17.80 -22.09
N LYS A 155 -0.27 16.93 -23.08
CA LYS A 155 -0.56 15.50 -23.02
C LYS A 155 0.62 14.73 -22.45
N LEU A 156 0.34 13.73 -21.62
CA LEU A 156 1.37 12.86 -21.05
C LEU A 156 2.00 12.03 -22.17
N VAL A 157 3.32 12.14 -22.34
CA VAL A 157 4.07 11.43 -23.38
C VAL A 157 5.02 10.38 -22.82
N LYS A 158 5.44 10.49 -21.55
CA LYS A 158 6.34 9.53 -20.92
C LYS A 158 6.20 9.57 -19.40
N VAL A 159 6.26 8.39 -18.78
CA VAL A 159 6.50 8.25 -17.35
C VAL A 159 7.75 7.41 -17.13
N THR A 160 8.54 7.78 -16.12
CA THR A 160 9.57 6.91 -15.56
C THR A 160 9.38 6.85 -14.06
N GLU A 161 9.40 5.65 -13.51
CA GLU A 161 9.26 5.42 -12.08
C GLU A 161 10.40 4.54 -11.58
N THR A 162 10.88 4.81 -10.38
CA THR A 162 11.77 3.92 -9.65
C THR A 162 11.32 3.85 -8.20
N ALA A 163 11.00 2.64 -7.75
CA ALA A 163 10.67 2.37 -6.36
C ALA A 163 11.84 1.62 -5.70
N LYS A 164 12.35 2.21 -4.62
CA LYS A 164 13.36 1.60 -3.75
C LYS A 164 12.81 1.62 -2.34
N VAL A 165 11.81 0.77 -2.09
CA VAL A 165 11.19 0.60 -0.78
C VAL A 165 11.77 -0.62 -0.09
N GLN A 166 12.09 -0.48 1.20
CA GLN A 166 12.60 -1.56 2.02
C GLN A 166 11.62 -1.83 3.16
N LYS A 167 11.11 -3.07 3.20
CA LYS A 167 10.23 -3.53 4.27
C LYS A 167 11.06 -3.69 5.54
N GLY A 168 10.53 -3.15 6.62
CA GLY A 168 10.98 -3.45 7.97
C GLY A 168 10.59 -4.85 8.41
N VAL A 169 10.73 -5.13 9.70
CA VAL A 169 10.44 -6.47 10.24
C VAL A 169 8.93 -6.74 10.13
N ARG A 170 8.58 -7.89 9.52
CA ARG A 170 7.19 -8.36 9.34
C ARG A 170 7.06 -9.79 9.83
N PRO A 171 6.96 -10.01 11.15
CA PRO A 171 6.85 -11.36 11.68
C PRO A 171 5.51 -11.99 11.27
N ILE A 172 5.53 -13.28 10.94
CA ILE A 172 4.33 -14.09 10.69
C ILE A 172 3.97 -14.77 12.01
N CYS A 173 2.69 -14.79 12.38
CA CYS A 173 2.34 -15.25 13.71
C CYS A 173 2.31 -16.78 13.77
N GLN A 174 3.24 -17.33 14.54
CA GLN A 174 3.44 -18.76 14.72
C GLN A 174 2.84 -19.26 16.05
N ALA A 175 1.70 -18.71 16.48
CA ALA A 175 1.10 -19.06 17.78
C ALA A 175 0.85 -20.57 17.93
N THR A 176 0.52 -21.29 16.85
CA THR A 176 0.34 -22.75 16.86
C THR A 176 1.62 -23.54 17.13
N LYS A 177 2.79 -22.90 17.05
CA LYS A 177 4.13 -23.47 17.27
C LYS A 177 4.70 -23.23 18.67
N LEU A 178 3.92 -22.60 19.56
CA LEU A 178 4.33 -22.37 20.97
C LEU A 178 4.53 -23.65 21.78
N LEU A 179 4.07 -24.80 21.29
CA LEU A 179 4.27 -26.12 21.88
C LEU A 179 5.04 -27.08 20.96
N ASP A 180 5.75 -26.56 19.94
CA ASP A 180 6.52 -27.41 19.03
C ASP A 180 7.57 -28.22 19.83
N PRO A 181 7.74 -29.53 19.57
CA PRO A 181 8.71 -30.36 20.29
C PRO A 181 10.15 -29.87 20.12
N ASP A 182 10.47 -29.24 18.98
CA ASP A 182 11.76 -28.60 18.77
C ASP A 182 11.82 -27.27 19.53
N GLN A 183 12.78 -27.15 20.45
CA GLN A 183 12.98 -25.95 21.25
C GLN A 183 13.36 -24.73 20.41
N VAL A 184 14.06 -24.94 19.28
CA VAL A 184 14.44 -23.86 18.36
C VAL A 184 13.20 -23.31 17.68
N VAL A 185 12.35 -24.17 17.14
CA VAL A 185 11.08 -23.77 16.49
C VAL A 185 10.18 -23.04 17.48
N ARG A 186 10.08 -23.55 18.72
CA ARG A 186 9.33 -22.91 19.79
C ARG A 186 9.87 -21.52 20.13
N GLY A 187 11.19 -21.40 20.27
CA GLY A 187 11.86 -20.12 20.54
C GLY A 187 11.60 -19.09 19.44
N MET A 188 11.72 -19.49 18.17
CA MET A 188 11.41 -18.64 17.02
C MET A 188 9.94 -18.18 17.01
N ALA A 189 9.01 -19.07 17.37
CA ALA A 189 7.59 -18.74 17.45
C ALA A 189 7.30 -17.73 18.57
N GLU A 190 7.89 -17.92 19.75
CA GLU A 190 7.79 -16.99 20.86
C GLU A 190 8.38 -15.62 20.50
N GLU A 191 9.59 -15.58 19.92
CA GLU A 191 10.24 -14.34 19.52
C GLU A 191 9.44 -13.58 18.46
N ALA A 192 8.92 -14.26 17.43
CA ALA A 192 8.08 -13.64 16.42
C ALA A 192 6.84 -12.95 17.02
N ILE A 193 6.20 -13.56 18.01
CA ILE A 193 5.04 -13.01 18.71
C ILE A 193 5.44 -11.84 19.61
N LEU A 194 6.58 -11.93 20.30
CA LEU A 194 7.09 -10.84 21.13
C LEU A 194 7.48 -9.61 20.29
N VAL A 195 8.04 -9.82 19.09
CA VAL A 195 8.35 -8.73 18.15
C VAL A 195 7.07 -8.06 17.63
N MET A 196 5.99 -8.82 17.42
CA MET A 196 4.68 -8.23 17.08
C MET A 196 4.10 -7.34 18.17
N GLY A 197 4.38 -7.67 19.43
CA GLY A 197 3.83 -6.93 20.58
C GLY A 197 2.29 -6.91 20.57
N LYS A 198 1.71 -5.76 20.93
CA LYS A 198 0.24 -5.60 20.98
C LYS A 198 -0.47 -5.86 19.64
N ALA A 199 0.20 -5.70 18.51
CA ALA A 199 -0.40 -5.95 17.19
C ALA A 199 -0.81 -7.43 17.01
N ALA A 200 -0.27 -8.36 17.80
CA ALA A 200 -0.65 -9.77 17.77
C ALA A 200 -2.04 -10.06 18.37
N GLN A 201 -2.66 -9.12 19.11
CA GLN A 201 -3.82 -9.38 19.97
C GLN A 201 -4.98 -10.07 19.25
N GLY A 202 -5.42 -9.52 18.11
CA GLY A 202 -6.56 -10.05 17.38
C GLY A 202 -6.35 -11.51 16.96
N TYR A 203 -5.13 -11.82 16.51
CA TYR A 203 -4.80 -13.19 16.11
C TYR A 203 -4.62 -14.13 17.29
N LEU A 204 -3.93 -13.71 18.35
CA LEU A 204 -3.78 -14.54 19.56
C LEU A 204 -5.16 -14.90 20.12
N THR A 205 -6.11 -13.96 20.08
CA THR A 205 -7.51 -14.21 20.47
C THR A 205 -8.16 -15.29 19.60
N GLU A 206 -8.03 -15.18 18.27
CA GLU A 206 -8.59 -16.16 17.34
C GLU A 206 -7.97 -17.55 17.50
N GLN A 207 -6.64 -17.64 17.60
CA GLN A 207 -5.95 -18.91 17.77
C GLN A 207 -6.27 -19.55 19.12
N ARG A 208 -6.31 -18.74 20.17
CA ARG A 208 -6.71 -19.20 21.51
C ARG A 208 -8.10 -19.85 21.50
N ALA A 209 -9.06 -19.27 20.77
CA ALA A 209 -10.42 -19.81 20.68
C ALA A 209 -10.48 -21.20 20.02
N LYS A 210 -9.53 -21.54 19.15
CA LYS A 210 -9.44 -22.82 18.43
C LYS A 210 -8.44 -23.81 19.07
N ALA A 211 -7.69 -23.37 20.07
CA ALA A 211 -6.54 -24.09 20.63
C ALA A 211 -6.94 -25.09 21.73
N SER A 212 -6.10 -26.10 21.93
CA SER A 212 -6.16 -27.00 23.10
C SER A 212 -5.84 -26.25 24.40
N PRO A 213 -6.25 -26.74 25.58
CA PRO A 213 -6.00 -26.06 26.85
C PRO A 213 -4.52 -25.73 27.09
N ALA A 214 -3.62 -26.66 26.77
CA ALA A 214 -2.17 -26.45 26.90
C ALA A 214 -1.68 -25.29 26.02
N LEU A 215 -2.18 -25.21 24.77
CA LEU A 215 -1.79 -24.15 23.84
C LEU A 215 -2.42 -22.81 24.23
N GLN A 216 -3.66 -22.80 24.74
CA GLN A 216 -4.28 -21.61 25.32
C GLN A 216 -3.43 -21.03 26.44
N HIS A 217 -2.95 -21.86 27.37
CA HIS A 217 -2.06 -21.41 28.44
C HIS A 217 -0.74 -20.83 27.93
N ALA A 218 -0.16 -21.40 26.88
CA ALA A 218 1.05 -20.86 26.25
C ALA A 218 0.79 -19.48 25.61
N ILE A 219 -0.33 -19.32 24.90
CA ILE A 219 -0.78 -18.05 24.33
C ILE A 219 -1.03 -17.01 25.44
N ASP A 220 -1.69 -17.39 26.53
CA ASP A 220 -1.98 -16.49 27.66
C ASP A 220 -0.71 -16.05 28.39
N ARG A 221 0.30 -16.93 28.47
CA ARG A 221 1.61 -16.60 29.05
C ARG A 221 2.33 -15.55 28.21
N ILE A 222 2.40 -15.73 26.89
CA ILE A 222 3.11 -14.78 26.02
C ILE A 222 2.36 -13.44 25.92
N TRP A 223 1.04 -13.46 25.92
CA TRP A 223 0.23 -12.23 25.93
C TRP A 223 0.45 -11.41 27.19
N ARG A 224 0.45 -12.04 28.37
CA ARG A 224 0.80 -11.36 29.63
C ARG A 224 2.19 -10.76 29.60
N ARG A 225 3.16 -11.44 28.97
CA ARG A 225 4.53 -10.93 28.81
C ARG A 225 4.58 -9.69 27.92
N ILE A 226 3.86 -9.69 26.78
CA ILE A 226 3.72 -8.51 25.91
C ILE A 226 3.20 -7.31 26.70
N LEU A 227 2.13 -7.50 27.47
CA LEU A 227 1.53 -6.44 28.27
C LEU A 227 2.48 -5.93 29.37
N ALA A 228 3.18 -6.84 30.06
CA ALA A 228 4.12 -6.49 31.12
C ALA A 228 5.36 -5.74 30.61
N GLU A 229 5.86 -6.08 29.42
CA GLU A 229 7.02 -5.44 28.80
C GLU A 229 6.66 -4.16 28.02
N GLY A 230 5.38 -3.80 27.93
CA GLY A 230 4.92 -2.60 27.23
C GLY A 230 5.12 -2.64 25.71
N ARG A 231 5.30 -3.84 25.14
CA ARG A 231 5.41 -4.06 23.69
C ARG A 231 4.05 -3.93 23.00
#